data_AF-A0A7S3JSS7-F1
#
_entry.id   AF-A0A7S3JSS7-F1
#
_cell.length_a   1.000
_cell.length_b   1.000
_cell.length_c   1.000
_cell.angle_alpha   90.00
_cell.angle_beta   90.00
_cell.angle_gamma   90.00
#
_symmetry.space_group_name_H-M   'P 1'
#
loop_
_entity.id
_entity.type
_entity.pdbx_description
1 polymer ?
#
loop_
_entity_poly.entity_id
_entity_poly.type
_entity_poly.pdbx_seq_one_letter_code
_entity_poly.pdbx_strand_id
1 'polypeptide(L)'
;KDDVIFVAMPGIEHAQSWRAGLYTRATHSKNYILYRRIRERPGEHESFLYNVPARGMWLLGTTPGSTTSGLVSYDKSKHPRHITSPWHLYDGKAWIQAPDISLTLILASSSEEQQKPKDTEHLSPQTDSPGAPAPKFKVGASPKIVSSSKYKVFPRIA
;
A
#
# COMPACT_ATOMS: atom_id res chain seq x y z
N LYS A 1 -6.23 12.83 1.38
CA LYS A 1 -5.52 11.99 0.39
C LYS A 1 -4.71 11.00 1.19
N ASP A 2 -4.89 9.71 0.96
CA ASP A 2 -4.17 8.68 1.71
C ASP A 2 -2.71 8.66 1.26
N ASP A 3 -1.80 8.90 2.21
CA ASP A 3 -0.36 8.82 1.97
C ASP A 3 0.01 7.33 1.95
N VAL A 4 0.53 6.84 0.81
CA VAL A 4 1.11 5.49 0.71
C VAL A 4 2.62 5.60 0.68
N ILE A 5 3.31 4.86 1.53
CA ILE A 5 4.77 4.80 1.58
C ILE A 5 5.22 3.43 1.10
N PHE A 6 6.16 3.41 0.16
CA PHE A 6 6.90 2.20 -0.18
C PHE A 6 8.20 2.16 0.64
N VAL A 7 8.41 1.07 1.36
CA VAL A 7 9.65 0.78 2.07
C VAL A 7 10.48 -0.17 1.20
N ALA A 8 11.61 0.31 0.69
CA ALA A 8 12.57 -0.48 -0.05
C ALA A 8 13.69 -0.96 0.88
N MET A 9 14.04 -2.24 0.81
CA MET A 9 15.14 -2.85 1.56
C MET A 9 16.03 -3.67 0.61
N PRO A 10 16.74 -3.02 -0.32
CA PRO A 10 17.55 -3.71 -1.33
C PRO A 10 18.75 -4.41 -0.70
N GLY A 11 19.19 -5.53 -1.30
CA GLY A 11 20.42 -6.22 -0.92
C GLY A 11 20.42 -6.87 0.47
N ILE A 12 19.28 -6.87 1.16
CA ILE A 12 19.14 -7.35 2.54
C ILE A 12 18.33 -8.65 2.53
N GLU A 13 18.99 -9.80 2.36
CA GLU A 13 18.41 -11.11 2.73
C GLU A 13 18.58 -11.33 4.25
N HIS A 14 17.95 -10.47 5.05
CA HIS A 14 17.98 -10.57 6.50
C HIS A 14 16.60 -10.90 7.09
N ALA A 15 16.58 -11.31 8.36
CA ALA A 15 15.37 -11.66 9.10
C ALA A 15 14.30 -10.55 9.17
N GLN A 16 14.63 -9.31 8.78
CA GLN A 16 13.68 -8.18 8.73
C GLN A 16 13.23 -7.81 7.31
N SER A 17 13.72 -8.46 6.26
CA SER A 17 13.43 -8.12 4.85
C SER A 17 11.94 -8.23 4.50
N TRP A 18 11.20 -9.13 5.17
CA TRP A 18 9.75 -9.29 5.05
C TRP A 18 8.96 -8.02 5.37
N ARG A 19 9.60 -7.02 6.00
CA ARG A 19 8.98 -5.74 6.31
C ARG A 19 8.95 -4.78 5.12
N ALA A 20 9.65 -5.06 4.03
CA ALA A 20 9.56 -4.29 2.80
C ALA A 20 8.13 -4.33 2.22
N GLY A 21 7.78 -3.31 1.43
CA GLY A 21 6.50 -3.22 0.74
C GLY A 21 5.74 -1.92 0.97
N LEU A 22 4.44 -1.94 0.68
CA LEU A 22 3.58 -0.76 0.75
C LEU A 22 2.97 -0.60 2.14
N TYR A 23 2.88 0.65 2.58
CA TYR A 23 2.36 1.05 3.88
C TYR A 23 1.32 2.14 3.68
N THR A 24 0.12 1.94 4.23
CA THR A 24 -0.96 2.95 4.20
C THR A 24 -1.09 3.63 5.55
N ARG A 25 -1.44 4.92 5.53
CA ARG A 25 -1.58 5.70 6.75
C ARG A 25 -2.75 5.19 7.59
N ALA A 26 -2.48 4.88 8.85
CA ALA A 26 -3.47 4.34 9.80
C ALA A 26 -3.94 5.39 10.83
N THR A 27 -3.16 6.44 11.07
CA THR A 27 -3.54 7.53 11.99
C THR A 27 -3.39 8.91 11.38
N HIS A 28 -4.26 9.83 11.83
CA HIS A 28 -4.23 11.26 11.48
C HIS A 28 -3.95 12.15 12.71
N SER A 29 -3.22 11.65 13.72
CA SER A 29 -2.77 12.50 14.83
C SER A 29 -1.61 13.39 14.40
N LYS A 30 -1.61 14.65 14.86
CA LYS A 30 -0.53 15.62 14.59
C LYS A 30 0.81 15.20 15.19
N ASN A 31 0.76 14.47 16.30
CA ASN A 31 1.96 14.11 17.08
C ASN A 31 2.36 12.64 16.88
N TYR A 32 1.44 11.78 16.44
CA TYR A 32 1.72 10.36 16.25
C TYR A 32 1.27 9.91 14.87
N ILE A 33 2.25 9.57 14.05
CA ILE A 33 2.06 9.07 12.70
C ILE A 33 2.35 7.58 12.70
N LEU A 34 1.36 6.83 12.24
CA LEU A 34 1.41 5.39 12.09
C LEU A 34 0.98 5.04 10.67
N TYR A 35 1.78 4.19 10.04
CA TYR A 35 1.42 3.48 8.83
C TYR A 35 1.40 1.98 9.09
N ARG A 36 0.46 1.29 8.44
CA ARG A 36 0.33 -0.16 8.49
C ARG A 36 0.68 -0.75 7.13
N ARG A 37 1.47 -1.83 7.13
CA ARG A 37 1.82 -2.56 5.91
C ARG A 37 0.56 -3.14 5.25
N ILE A 38 0.42 -2.92 3.95
CA ILE A 38 -0.59 -3.56 3.11
C ILE A 38 -0.17 -5.02 2.94
N ARG A 39 -1.05 -5.94 3.32
CA ARG A 39 -0.79 -7.39 3.21
C ARG A 39 -1.21 -7.86 1.81
N GLU A 40 -0.36 -8.64 1.16
CA GLU A 40 -0.66 -9.22 -0.15
C GLU A 40 -1.28 -10.62 -0.01
N ARG A 41 -0.88 -11.37 1.02
CA ARG A 41 -1.35 -12.73 1.28
C ARG A 41 -1.96 -12.87 2.68
N PRO A 42 -2.98 -13.74 2.83
CA PRO A 42 -3.44 -14.17 4.15
C PRO A 42 -2.30 -14.81 4.95
N GLY A 43 -2.23 -14.52 6.25
CA GLY A 43 -1.22 -15.08 7.15
C GLY A 43 0.10 -14.30 7.22
N GLU A 44 0.28 -13.24 6.44
CA GLU A 44 1.46 -12.38 6.57
C GLU A 44 1.52 -11.65 7.93
N HIS A 45 2.73 -11.57 8.48
CA HIS A 45 3.02 -10.83 9.70
C HIS A 45 2.67 -9.35 9.56
N GLU A 46 2.12 -8.77 10.63
CA GLU A 46 1.89 -7.34 10.69
C GLU A 46 3.19 -6.57 10.83
N SER A 47 3.29 -5.45 10.11
CA SER A 47 4.39 -4.52 10.23
C SER A 47 3.85 -3.10 10.16
N PHE A 48 4.48 -2.23 10.92
CA PHE A 48 4.09 -0.86 11.11
C PHE A 48 5.30 0.05 11.02
N LEU A 49 5.12 1.20 10.38
CA LEU A 49 6.07 2.30 10.36
C LEU A 49 5.49 3.43 11.21
N TYR A 50 6.20 3.85 12.24
CA TYR A 50 5.69 4.88 13.16
C TYR A 50 6.78 5.74 13.75
N ASN A 51 6.41 6.96 14.13
CA ASN A 51 7.33 7.87 14.80
C ASN A 51 7.17 7.82 16.33
N VAL A 52 8.26 8.12 17.02
CA VAL A 52 8.31 8.36 18.48
C VAL A 52 8.92 9.75 18.68
N PRO A 53 8.12 10.82 18.59
CA PRO A 53 8.63 12.19 18.56
C PRO A 53 9.48 12.55 19.78
N ALA A 54 9.07 12.09 20.97
CA ALA A 54 9.78 12.34 22.22
C ALA A 54 11.22 11.83 22.21
N ARG A 55 11.54 10.89 21.32
CA ARG A 55 12.87 10.30 21.15
C ARG A 55 13.55 10.67 19.84
N GLY A 56 12.86 11.37 18.94
CA GLY A 56 13.39 11.69 17.60
C GLY A 56 13.69 10.43 16.79
N MET A 57 12.78 9.47 16.80
CA MET A 57 12.97 8.18 16.15
C MET A 57 11.81 7.84 15.22
N TRP A 58 12.13 7.15 14.14
CA TRP A 58 11.21 6.36 13.33
C TRP A 58 11.53 4.89 13.51
N LEU A 59 10.47 4.09 13.66
CA LEU A 59 10.56 2.68 13.97
C LEU A 59 9.76 1.89 12.96
N LEU A 60 10.30 0.72 12.62
CA LEU A 60 9.63 -0.26 11.77
C LEU A 60 9.56 -1.59 12.51
N GLY A 61 8.35 -1.98 12.92
CA GLY A 61 8.14 -3.07 13.88
C GLY A 61 6.74 -3.66 13.88
N THR A 62 6.51 -4.67 14.71
CA THR A 62 5.22 -5.38 14.86
C THR A 62 4.26 -4.70 15.84
N THR A 63 4.78 -3.92 16.78
CA THR A 63 3.98 -3.32 17.86
C THR A 63 4.11 -1.79 17.79
N PRO A 64 3.08 -1.08 17.28
CA PRO A 64 3.06 0.38 17.26
C PRO A 64 3.28 0.99 18.65
N GLY A 65 4.14 2.01 18.75
CA GLY A 65 4.42 2.71 20.01
C GLY A 65 5.42 2.02 20.94
N SER A 66 5.86 0.79 20.61
CA SER A 66 7.00 0.16 21.26
C SER A 66 8.29 0.89 20.91
N THR A 67 9.30 0.85 21.78
CA THR A 67 10.68 1.21 21.42
C THR A 67 11.49 0.02 20.92
N THR A 68 10.92 -1.18 20.99
CA THR A 68 11.50 -2.41 20.47
C THR A 68 10.94 -2.65 19.06
N SER A 69 11.79 -2.48 18.06
CA SER A 69 11.47 -2.62 16.64
C SER A 69 12.51 -3.49 15.92
N GLY A 70 12.21 -3.90 14.69
CA GLY A 70 13.20 -4.56 13.84
C GLY A 70 14.15 -3.57 13.16
N LEU A 71 13.67 -2.35 12.95
CA LEU A 71 14.46 -1.26 12.38
C LEU A 71 14.21 0.07 13.10
N VAL A 72 15.23 0.90 13.17
CA VAL A 72 15.17 2.27 13.70
C VAL A 72 15.93 3.24 12.82
N SER A 73 15.37 4.42 12.60
CA SER A 73 16.10 5.58 12.10
C SER A 73 15.99 6.72 13.12
N TYR A 74 17.12 7.30 13.51
CA TYR A 74 17.19 8.37 14.50
C TYR A 74 16.95 9.73 13.85
N ASP A 75 15.73 9.93 13.36
CA ASP A 75 15.34 11.12 12.60
C ASP A 75 14.18 11.88 13.26
N LYS A 76 14.31 13.21 13.35
CA LYS A 76 13.30 14.10 13.96
C LYS A 76 12.22 14.55 12.97
N SER A 77 12.29 14.09 11.73
CA SER A 77 11.34 14.44 10.69
C SER A 77 9.91 14.10 11.08
N LYS A 78 9.00 15.05 10.86
CA LYS A 78 7.57 14.82 11.08
C LYS A 78 6.96 13.90 10.04
N HIS A 79 7.56 13.74 8.87
CA HIS A 79 7.01 12.93 7.78
C HIS A 79 8.03 11.89 7.33
N PRO A 80 7.58 10.67 7.00
CA PRO A 80 8.50 9.57 6.65
C PRO A 80 9.32 9.87 5.39
N ARG A 81 8.74 10.61 4.43
CA ARG A 81 9.43 11.02 3.20
C ARG A 81 10.59 12.02 3.41
N HIS A 82 10.72 12.59 4.60
CA HIS A 82 11.79 13.52 4.94
C HIS A 82 12.88 12.88 5.80
N ILE A 83 12.75 11.58 6.13
CA ILE A 83 13.79 10.85 6.85
C ILE A 83 15.04 10.80 5.96
N THR A 84 16.14 11.38 6.44
CA THR A 84 17.44 11.35 5.77
C THR A 84 18.48 10.58 6.57
N SER A 85 18.21 10.36 7.87
CA SER A 85 19.09 9.59 8.74
C SER A 85 19.11 8.12 8.35
N PRO A 86 20.27 7.46 8.38
CA PRO A 86 20.39 6.07 8.01
C PRO A 86 19.56 5.17 8.92
N TRP A 87 19.00 4.12 8.32
CA TRP A 87 18.34 3.07 9.09
C TRP A 87 19.36 2.18 9.77
N HIS A 88 18.98 1.65 10.91
CA HIS A 88 19.66 0.58 11.61
C HIS A 88 18.69 -0.60 11.70
N LEU A 89 19.20 -1.80 11.45
CA LEU A 89 18.43 -3.04 11.41
C LEU A 89 18.98 -4.00 12.45
N TYR A 90 18.09 -4.67 13.19
CA TYR A 90 18.48 -5.75 14.08
C TYR A 90 18.55 -7.07 13.29
N ASP A 91 19.76 -7.61 13.14
CA ASP A 91 20.02 -8.83 12.37
C ASP A 91 19.73 -10.13 13.14
N GLY A 92 19.32 -10.01 14.41
CA GLY A 92 19.14 -11.12 15.34
C GLY A 92 20.19 -11.16 16.45
N LYS A 93 21.32 -10.47 16.28
CA LYS A 93 22.43 -10.41 17.24
C LYS A 93 22.84 -8.97 17.56
N ALA A 94 22.90 -8.10 16.56
CA ALA A 94 23.37 -6.73 16.68
C ALA A 94 22.54 -5.77 15.82
N TRP A 95 22.65 -4.48 16.14
CA TRP A 95 22.15 -3.40 15.30
C TRP A 95 23.22 -3.05 14.27
N ILE A 96 22.91 -3.26 12.99
CA ILE A 96 23.77 -2.92 11.88
C ILE A 96 23.20 -1.71 11.14
N GLN A 97 24.06 -0.84 10.63
CA GLN A 97 23.63 0.27 9.78
C GLN A 97 23.21 -0.28 8.41
N ALA A 98 22.08 0.17 7.91
CA ALA A 98 21.46 -0.23 6.66
C ALA A 98 21.08 1.04 5.85
N PRO A 99 22.07 1.74 5.26
CA PRO A 99 21.85 3.03 4.60
C PRO A 99 21.01 2.92 3.33
N ASP A 100 20.95 1.74 2.72
CA ASP A 100 20.24 1.50 1.45
C ASP A 100 18.72 1.36 1.63
N ILE A 101 18.24 1.30 2.88
CA ILE A 101 16.81 1.32 3.18
C ILE A 101 16.26 2.71 2.91
N SER A 102 15.24 2.78 2.07
CA SER A 102 14.65 4.05 1.63
C SER A 102 13.13 4.03 1.70
N LEU A 103 12.57 5.22 1.93
CA LEU A 103 11.14 5.45 1.97
C LEU A 103 10.71 6.34 0.82
N THR A 104 9.78 5.86 0.00
CA THR A 104 9.26 6.60 -1.15
C THR A 104 7.77 6.86 -0.98
N LEU A 105 7.36 8.12 -1.11
CA LEU A 105 5.94 8.47 -1.17
C LEU A 105 5.36 8.06 -2.53
N ILE A 106 4.36 7.19 -2.50
CA ILE A 106 3.56 6.84 -3.67
C ILE A 106 2.33 7.75 -3.68
N LEU A 107 2.39 8.78 -4.50
CA LEU A 107 1.21 9.59 -4.78
C LEU A 107 0.33 8.80 -5.76
N ALA A 108 -0.90 8.50 -5.36
CA ALA A 108 -1.90 8.10 -6.32
C ALA A 108 -2.05 9.22 -7.36
N SER A 109 -1.57 8.96 -8.58
CA SER A 109 -1.91 9.71 -9.77
C SER A 109 -3.38 9.42 -10.04
N SER A 110 -4.25 10.41 -9.86
CA SER A 110 -5.58 10.37 -10.44
C SER A 110 -5.41 10.48 -11.95
N SER A 111 -5.41 9.36 -12.66
CA SER A 111 -5.43 9.32 -14.12
C SER A 111 -6.75 8.70 -14.62
N GLU A 112 -7.57 9.60 -15.18
CA GLU A 112 -8.61 9.51 -16.23
C GLU A 112 -9.75 8.48 -16.04
N GLU A 113 -10.99 8.93 -15.86
CA GLU A 113 -11.87 9.53 -16.89
C GLU A 113 -12.25 8.51 -17.97
N GLN A 114 -13.31 7.74 -17.68
CA GLN A 114 -14.04 7.03 -18.73
C GLN A 114 -14.77 8.05 -19.58
N GLN A 115 -14.09 8.55 -20.62
CA GLN A 115 -14.72 9.14 -21.79
C GLN A 115 -15.74 8.16 -22.36
N LYS A 116 -17.02 8.48 -22.19
CA LYS A 116 -18.12 7.91 -22.97
C LYS A 116 -18.06 8.55 -24.36
N PRO A 117 -17.87 7.80 -25.45
CA PRO A 117 -17.95 8.37 -26.78
C PRO A 117 -19.35 8.90 -27.04
N LYS A 118 -19.40 10.14 -27.52
CA LYS A 118 -20.55 10.83 -28.10
C LYS A 118 -20.46 10.71 -29.62
N ASP A 119 -21.61 10.78 -30.28
CA ASP A 119 -21.86 10.78 -31.74
C ASP A 119 -22.06 9.35 -32.29
N THR A 120 -23.12 8.99 -33.04
CA THR A 120 -24.03 9.74 -33.92
C THR A 120 -25.35 8.96 -34.10
N GLU A 121 -26.48 9.65 -34.26
CA GLU A 121 -27.79 9.10 -34.68
C GLU A 121 -27.73 8.47 -36.10
N HIS A 122 -28.54 7.45 -36.41
CA HIS A 122 -29.71 7.58 -37.31
C HIS A 122 -30.44 6.24 -37.60
N LEU A 123 -31.76 6.35 -37.76
CA LEU A 123 -32.75 5.50 -38.48
C LEU A 123 -33.43 4.31 -37.76
N SER A 124 -34.66 4.57 -37.32
CA SER A 124 -35.82 3.65 -37.16
C SER A 124 -36.31 3.12 -38.53
N PRO A 125 -37.43 2.34 -38.69
CA PRO A 125 -38.38 1.75 -37.72
C PRO A 125 -38.80 0.28 -38.03
N GLN A 126 -39.51 -0.42 -37.12
CA GLN A 126 -40.85 -1.03 -37.36
C GLN A 126 -41.35 -1.97 -36.24
N THR A 127 -42.64 -1.79 -35.96
CA THR A 127 -43.71 -2.61 -35.36
C THR A 127 -43.55 -4.14 -35.36
N ASP A 128 -43.89 -4.84 -34.26
CA ASP A 128 -45.21 -5.46 -34.05
C ASP A 128 -45.38 -6.23 -32.71
N SER A 129 -46.56 -6.04 -32.11
CA SER A 129 -47.39 -6.96 -31.27
C SER A 129 -46.96 -7.53 -29.88
N PRO A 130 -47.93 -7.75 -28.95
CA PRO A 130 -47.71 -8.18 -27.56
C PRO A 130 -48.05 -9.68 -27.33
N GLY A 131 -47.33 -10.37 -26.43
CA GLY A 131 -47.78 -11.70 -26.00
C GLY A 131 -46.85 -12.51 -25.12
N ALA A 132 -47.34 -12.80 -23.91
CA ALA A 132 -47.13 -14.00 -23.09
C ALA A 132 -45.92 -14.08 -22.11
N PRO A 133 -46.07 -14.82 -20.99
CA PRO A 133 -45.35 -14.58 -19.74
C PRO A 133 -44.32 -15.65 -19.33
N ALA A 134 -43.35 -15.22 -18.52
CA ALA A 134 -42.50 -15.90 -17.51
C ALA A 134 -41.69 -17.18 -17.90
N PRO A 135 -40.46 -17.33 -17.38
CA PRO A 135 -40.29 -18.32 -16.31
C PRO A 135 -39.23 -18.01 -15.22
N LYS A 136 -39.65 -18.28 -13.98
CA LYS A 136 -38.95 -19.02 -12.91
C LYS A 136 -37.43 -18.86 -12.77
N PHE A 137 -37.03 -18.13 -11.72
CA PHE A 137 -35.69 -18.18 -11.13
C PHE A 137 -35.30 -19.61 -10.71
N LYS A 138 -34.15 -20.08 -11.20
CA LYS A 138 -33.44 -21.24 -10.66
C LYS A 138 -32.12 -20.74 -10.07
N VAL A 139 -31.95 -21.01 -8.78
CA VAL A 139 -30.73 -20.73 -7.99
C VAL A 139 -29.59 -21.60 -8.53
N GLY A 140 -28.44 -20.97 -8.83
CA GLY A 140 -27.23 -21.69 -9.17
C GLY A 140 -26.07 -20.77 -9.54
N ALA A 141 -24.94 -20.97 -8.84
CA ALA A 141 -23.59 -20.47 -9.09
C ALA A 141 -23.20 -19.08 -8.58
N SER A 142 -22.34 -19.09 -7.55
CA SER A 142 -21.60 -17.97 -6.98
C SER A 142 -20.69 -17.28 -8.01
N PRO A 143 -20.58 -15.94 -7.99
CA PRO A 143 -19.67 -15.23 -8.88
C PRO A 143 -18.20 -15.39 -8.44
N LYS A 144 -17.33 -15.70 -9.41
CA LYS A 144 -15.86 -15.61 -9.29
C LYS A 144 -15.47 -14.13 -9.14
N ILE A 145 -14.82 -13.78 -8.03
CA ILE A 145 -14.18 -12.47 -7.87
C ILE A 145 -12.84 -12.50 -8.61
N VAL A 146 -12.73 -11.67 -9.64
CA VAL A 146 -11.50 -11.42 -10.39
C VAL A 146 -10.63 -10.49 -9.56
N SER A 147 -9.47 -11.00 -9.14
CA SER A 147 -8.39 -10.22 -8.52
C SER A 147 -7.82 -9.25 -9.55
N SER A 148 -7.85 -7.95 -9.26
CA SER A 148 -7.19 -6.91 -10.05
C SER A 148 -6.06 -6.29 -9.24
N SER A 149 -4.89 -6.91 -9.28
CA SER A 149 -3.66 -6.29 -8.78
C SER A 149 -3.10 -5.40 -9.90
N LYS A 150 -3.25 -4.08 -9.76
CA LYS A 150 -2.61 -3.08 -10.63
C LYS A 150 -1.60 -2.26 -9.82
N TYR A 151 -0.39 -2.77 -9.71
CA TYR A 151 0.78 -1.93 -9.43
C TYR A 151 1.84 -2.25 -10.48
N LYS A 152 2.15 -1.27 -11.33
CA LYS A 152 3.30 -1.33 -12.25
C LYS A 152 4.54 -0.88 -11.48
N VAL A 153 5.46 -1.81 -11.24
CA VAL A 153 6.83 -1.50 -10.86
C VAL A 153 7.61 -1.26 -12.14
N PHE A 154 8.22 -0.07 -12.28
CA PHE A 154 9.11 0.23 -13.41
C PHE A 154 10.52 -0.32 -13.11
N PRO A 155 11.18 -1.01 -14.06
CA PRO A 155 12.59 -1.36 -13.92
C PRO A 155 13.45 -0.09 -14.10
N ARG A 156 14.49 0.03 -13.27
CA ARG A 156 15.53 1.06 -13.42
C ARG A 156 16.52 0.59 -14.49
N ILE A 157 16.75 1.45 -15.49
CA ILE A 157 17.83 1.30 -16.47
C ILE A 157 19.17 1.44 -15.71
N ALA A 158 20.13 0.61 -16.10
CA ALA A 158 21.47 0.45 -15.54
C ALA A 158 22.28 1.75 -15.50
#